data_AF-A0A2H5SA03-F1
#
_entry.id   AF-A0A2H5SA03-F1
#
_cell.length_a   1.000
_cell.length_b   1.000
_cell.length_c   1.000
_cell.angle_alpha   90.00
_cell.angle_beta   90.00
_cell.angle_gamma   90.00
#
_symmetry.space_group_name_H-M   'P 1'
#
loop_
_entity.id
_entity.type
_entity.pdbx_description
1 polymer ?
#
loop_
_entity_poly.entity_id
_entity_poly.type
_entity_poly.pdbx_seq_one_letter_code
_entity_poly.pdbx_strand_id
1 'polypeptide(L)'
;MDGKKLKGSGRFGYSDIFVLKGIGDIYYISLELKYIPLVGLIKNQKVKYGANELENLDKILEKENEEDLLKRPYAYWSKEYKRTNQTTIGEVLNSGISQLESYMNTISKGRVVDYSSSGIFDERVKIVKSNPNKLKGFVILVIGFHCILWKPVDEVISNYTYNII
;
A
#
# COMPACT_ATOMS: atom_id res chain seq x y z
N MET A 1 4.57 -3.21 -11.50
CA MET A 1 5.58 -2.29 -12.07
C MET A 1 6.35 -3.04 -13.15
N ASP A 2 6.59 -2.42 -14.29
CA ASP A 2 7.18 -3.14 -15.43
C ASP A 2 8.04 -2.21 -16.31
N GLY A 3 9.36 -2.46 -16.31
CA GLY A 3 10.34 -1.75 -17.14
C GLY A 3 10.07 -1.85 -18.64
N LYS A 4 9.21 -2.76 -19.11
CA LYS A 4 8.81 -2.85 -20.52
C LYS A 4 7.70 -1.87 -20.91
N LYS A 5 6.97 -1.30 -19.95
CA LYS A 5 5.83 -0.40 -20.20
C LYS A 5 6.26 1.04 -20.43
N LEU A 6 5.47 1.82 -21.17
CA LEU A 6 5.73 3.26 -21.35
C LEU A 6 5.63 4.05 -20.04
N LYS A 7 6.29 5.21 -19.97
CA LYS A 7 6.16 6.12 -18.82
C LYS A 7 4.69 6.50 -18.65
N GLY A 8 4.17 6.39 -17.43
CA GLY A 8 2.77 6.67 -17.11
C GLY A 8 1.81 5.49 -17.22
N SER A 9 2.21 4.34 -17.80
CA SER A 9 1.37 3.14 -17.90
C SER A 9 1.71 2.05 -16.88
N GLY A 10 2.17 2.43 -15.70
CA GLY A 10 2.60 1.50 -14.64
C GLY A 10 4.04 1.02 -14.77
N ARG A 11 4.88 1.76 -15.51
CA ARG A 11 6.32 1.52 -15.60
C ARG A 11 7.01 1.69 -14.25
N PHE A 12 6.73 2.81 -13.58
CA PHE A 12 7.30 3.17 -12.29
C PHE A 12 6.26 3.03 -11.18
N GLY A 13 6.74 2.86 -9.96
CA GLY A 13 5.96 2.93 -8.73
C GLY A 13 6.92 3.04 -7.54
N TYR A 14 6.40 3.46 -6.41
CA TYR A 14 7.17 3.71 -5.19
C TYR A 14 6.52 2.93 -4.05
N SER A 15 7.33 2.17 -3.32
CA SER A 15 6.90 1.62 -2.04
C SER A 15 6.80 2.77 -1.04
N ASP A 16 5.72 2.79 -0.23
CA ASP A 16 5.51 3.87 0.74
C ASP A 16 6.59 3.86 1.82
N ILE A 17 6.87 2.67 2.40
CA ILE A 17 7.94 2.48 3.38
C ILE A 17 8.67 1.17 3.11
N PHE A 18 10.00 1.23 3.06
CA PHE A 18 10.86 0.07 3.02
C PHE A 18 11.82 0.11 4.22
N VAL A 19 11.69 -0.85 5.12
CA VAL A 19 12.48 -0.97 6.33
C VAL A 19 13.64 -1.94 6.08
N LEU A 20 14.85 -1.43 6.30
CA LEU A 20 16.06 -2.23 6.25
C LEU A 20 16.11 -3.20 7.43
N LYS A 21 16.63 -4.39 7.16
CA LYS A 21 16.89 -5.40 8.19
C LYS A 21 17.94 -4.88 9.19
N GLY A 22 17.64 -4.90 10.49
CA GLY A 22 18.59 -4.59 11.55
C GLY A 22 19.58 -5.73 11.84
N ILE A 23 20.52 -5.49 12.75
CA ILE A 23 21.46 -6.52 13.21
C ILE A 23 20.66 -7.61 13.94
N GLY A 24 20.70 -8.84 13.42
CA GLY A 24 19.99 -9.99 14.00
C GLY A 24 18.57 -10.22 13.46
N ASP A 25 18.00 -9.27 12.72
CA ASP A 25 16.70 -9.45 12.06
C ASP A 25 16.79 -10.44 10.90
N ILE A 26 15.67 -11.05 10.50
CA ILE A 26 15.65 -12.02 9.40
C ILE A 26 15.02 -11.41 8.13
N TYR A 27 14.20 -10.37 8.30
CA TYR A 27 13.35 -9.84 7.23
C TYR A 27 13.68 -8.39 6.90
N TYR A 28 13.60 -8.06 5.61
CA TYR A 28 13.32 -6.70 5.17
C TYR A 28 11.80 -6.52 5.12
N ILE A 29 11.30 -5.35 5.50
CA ILE A 29 9.85 -5.11 5.58
C ILE A 29 9.45 -4.06 4.55
N SER A 30 8.43 -4.35 3.75
CA SER A 30 7.78 -3.36 2.90
C SER A 30 6.38 -3.08 3.43
N LEU A 31 6.03 -1.80 3.57
CA LEU A 31 4.69 -1.38 4.01
C LEU A 31 4.02 -0.61 2.87
N GLU A 32 2.78 -0.97 2.59
CA GLU A 32 1.87 -0.20 1.74
C GLU A 32 0.83 0.47 2.63
N LEU A 33 0.67 1.79 2.50
CA LEU A 33 -0.21 2.58 3.34
C LEU A 33 -1.45 3.00 2.54
N LYS A 34 -2.63 2.66 3.04
CA LYS A 34 -3.90 3.13 2.52
C LYS A 34 -4.62 3.97 3.57
N TYR A 35 -5.28 5.02 3.11
CA TYR A 35 -6.08 5.89 3.97
C TYR A 35 -7.47 6.08 3.39
N ILE A 36 -8.49 5.88 4.22
CA ILE A 36 -9.89 6.12 3.90
C ILE A 36 -10.40 7.23 4.82
N PRO A 37 -10.64 8.45 4.29
CA PRO A 37 -11.22 9.53 5.09
C PRO A 37 -12.68 9.23 5.40
N LEU A 38 -13.13 9.58 6.61
CA LEU A 38 -14.52 9.41 7.05
C LEU A 38 -15.53 10.05 6.09
N VAL A 39 -15.16 11.17 5.47
CA VAL A 39 -16.00 11.91 4.53
C VAL A 39 -16.39 11.05 3.32
N GLY A 40 -15.52 10.12 2.92
CA GLY A 40 -15.79 9.18 1.83
C GLY A 40 -16.71 8.02 2.20
N LEU A 41 -16.99 7.81 3.49
CA LEU A 41 -17.88 6.76 3.99
C LEU A 41 -19.32 7.26 4.23
N ILE A 42 -19.56 8.55 4.04
CA ILE A 42 -20.87 9.16 4.18
C ILE A 42 -21.77 8.75 3.00
N LYS A 43 -22.88 8.07 3.31
CA LYS A 43 -23.86 7.62 2.30
C LYS A 43 -24.55 8.76 1.53
N ASN A 44 -24.74 9.92 2.15
CA ASN A 44 -25.43 11.07 1.54
C ASN A 44 -24.63 12.37 1.69
N GLN A 45 -23.75 12.64 0.73
CA GLN A 45 -22.90 13.83 0.71
C GLN A 45 -23.68 15.16 0.62
N LYS A 46 -25.01 15.14 0.43
CA LYS A 46 -25.86 16.35 0.42
C LYS A 46 -26.19 16.88 1.82
N VAL A 47 -26.08 16.04 2.85
CA VAL A 47 -26.22 16.47 4.25
C VAL A 47 -24.88 17.02 4.70
N LYS A 48 -24.85 18.19 5.34
CA LYS A 48 -23.62 18.71 5.95
C LYS A 48 -23.29 17.84 7.16
N TYR A 49 -22.19 17.10 7.09
CA TYR A 49 -21.60 16.42 8.24
C TYR A 49 -20.57 17.37 8.87
N GLY A 50 -20.79 17.75 10.12
CA GLY A 50 -19.83 18.49 10.92
C GLY A 50 -18.85 17.57 11.62
N ALA A 51 -17.98 18.15 12.44
CA ALA A 51 -16.98 17.41 13.20
C ALA A 51 -17.61 16.39 14.16
N ASN A 52 -18.71 16.74 14.82
CA ASN A 52 -19.41 15.88 15.77
C ASN A 52 -19.98 14.63 15.09
N GLU A 53 -20.56 14.77 13.89
CA GLU A 53 -21.10 13.63 13.15
C GLU A 53 -19.98 12.70 12.65
N LEU A 54 -18.83 13.27 12.25
CA LEU A 54 -17.65 12.49 11.89
C LEU A 54 -17.07 11.74 13.09
N GLU A 55 -16.97 12.40 14.26
CA GLU A 55 -16.51 11.76 15.50
C GLU A 55 -17.43 10.59 15.90
N ASN A 56 -18.75 10.78 15.79
CA ASN A 56 -19.72 9.72 16.05
C ASN A 56 -19.57 8.56 15.05
N LEU A 57 -19.35 8.86 13.77
CA LEU A 57 -19.09 7.83 12.77
C LEU A 57 -17.82 7.05 13.11
N ASP A 58 -16.74 7.72 13.47
CA ASP A 58 -15.46 7.08 13.83
C ASP A 58 -15.63 6.10 15.01
N LYS A 59 -16.34 6.51 16.06
CA LYS A 59 -16.70 5.66 17.22
C LYS A 59 -17.58 4.46 16.85
N ILE A 60 -18.39 4.57 15.80
CA ILE A 60 -19.19 3.45 15.28
C ILE A 60 -18.27 2.46 14.56
N LEU A 61 -17.37 2.96 13.71
CA LEU A 61 -16.43 2.12 12.95
C LEU A 61 -15.49 1.33 13.86
N GLU A 62 -15.02 1.92 14.96
CA GLU A 62 -14.18 1.24 15.96
C GLU A 62 -14.83 -0.02 16.57
N LYS A 63 -16.17 -0.05 16.64
CA LYS A 63 -16.94 -1.15 17.25
C LYS A 63 -17.43 -2.17 16.22
N GLU A 64 -17.27 -1.87 14.94
CA GLU A 64 -17.71 -2.73 13.85
C GLU A 64 -16.72 -3.87 13.65
N ASN A 65 -17.23 -5.07 13.35
CA ASN A 65 -16.36 -6.19 13.03
C ASN A 65 -15.72 -5.98 11.65
N GLU A 66 -14.57 -6.63 11.41
CA GLU A 66 -13.80 -6.47 10.17
C GLU A 66 -14.63 -6.82 8.92
N GLU A 67 -15.47 -7.85 8.97
CA GLU A 67 -16.25 -8.30 7.81
C GLU A 67 -17.25 -7.24 7.34
N ASP A 68 -18.01 -6.65 8.28
CA ASP A 68 -18.98 -5.59 7.98
C ASP A 68 -18.27 -4.30 7.56
N LEU A 69 -17.17 -3.97 8.24
CA LEU A 69 -16.34 -2.82 7.93
C LEU A 69 -15.81 -2.89 6.49
N LEU A 70 -15.30 -4.04 6.04
CA LEU A 70 -14.78 -4.22 4.69
C LEU A 70 -15.86 -4.07 3.60
N LYS A 71 -17.12 -4.39 3.92
CA LYS A 71 -18.26 -4.23 2.99
C LYS A 71 -18.75 -2.80 2.88
N ARG A 72 -18.27 -1.86 3.72
CA ARG A 72 -18.74 -0.47 3.69
C ARG A 72 -18.45 0.20 2.34
N PRO A 73 -19.46 0.88 1.74
CA PRO A 73 -19.24 1.70 0.57
C PRO A 73 -18.28 2.85 0.88
N TYR A 74 -17.35 3.09 -0.04
CA TYR A 74 -16.42 4.20 -0.01
C TYR A 74 -16.51 4.96 -1.34
N ALA A 75 -16.67 6.27 -1.24
CA ALA A 75 -16.70 7.17 -2.39
C ALA A 75 -15.54 8.18 -2.32
N TYR A 76 -14.86 8.37 -3.45
CA TYR A 76 -13.75 9.31 -3.56
C TYR A 76 -13.76 10.04 -4.89
N TRP A 77 -13.20 11.25 -4.91
CA TRP A 77 -13.04 12.01 -6.14
C TRP A 77 -11.80 11.52 -6.92
N SER A 78 -12.01 10.94 -8.09
CA SER A 78 -10.92 10.60 -9.01
C SER A 78 -10.49 11.83 -9.80
N LYS A 79 -9.24 12.27 -9.59
CA LYS A 79 -8.65 13.36 -10.39
C LYS A 79 -8.48 12.99 -11.86
N GLU A 80 -8.15 11.73 -12.14
CA GLU A 80 -7.94 11.21 -13.50
C GLU A 80 -9.25 11.25 -14.32
N TYR A 81 -10.32 10.69 -13.77
CA TYR A 81 -11.62 10.60 -14.46
C TYR A 81 -12.53 11.81 -14.21
N LYS A 82 -12.11 12.76 -13.37
CA LYS A 82 -12.87 13.96 -12.97
C LYS A 82 -14.30 13.63 -12.52
N ARG A 83 -14.45 12.54 -11.75
CA ARG A 83 -15.74 12.07 -11.23
C ARG A 83 -15.57 11.43 -9.87
N THR A 84 -16.66 11.35 -9.12
CA THR A 84 -16.72 10.52 -7.91
C THR A 84 -16.81 9.06 -8.32
N ASN A 85 -15.87 8.25 -7.86
CA ASN A 85 -15.91 6.80 -7.98
C ASN A 85 -16.48 6.20 -6.68
N GLN A 86 -17.11 5.04 -6.79
CA GLN A 86 -17.59 4.23 -5.66
C GLN A 86 -16.88 2.89 -5.67
N THR A 87 -16.57 2.40 -4.48
CA THR A 87 -15.86 1.13 -4.21
C THR A 87 -16.22 0.69 -2.78
N THR A 88 -15.51 -0.27 -2.21
CA THR A 88 -15.62 -0.65 -0.80
C THR A 88 -14.29 -0.51 -0.07
N ILE A 89 -14.33 -0.49 1.27
CA ILE A 89 -13.12 -0.55 2.10
C ILE A 89 -12.28 -1.79 1.77
N GLY A 90 -12.94 -2.95 1.58
CA GLY A 90 -12.28 -4.20 1.22
C GLY A 90 -11.59 -4.17 -0.14
N GLU A 91 -12.21 -3.55 -1.15
CA GLU A 91 -11.57 -3.36 -2.46
C GLU A 91 -10.32 -2.48 -2.38
N VAL A 92 -10.35 -1.42 -1.57
CA VAL A 92 -9.17 -0.59 -1.32
C VAL A 92 -8.06 -1.40 -0.66
N LEU A 93 -8.38 -2.19 0.37
CA LEU A 93 -7.41 -3.07 1.03
C LEU A 93 -6.79 -4.08 0.04
N ASN A 94 -7.63 -4.77 -0.73
CA ASN A 94 -7.20 -5.76 -1.71
C ASN A 94 -6.33 -5.15 -2.81
N SER A 95 -6.67 -3.93 -3.27
CA SER A 95 -5.83 -3.21 -4.23
C SER A 95 -4.44 -2.89 -3.65
N GLY A 96 -4.37 -2.55 -2.36
CA GLY A 96 -3.10 -2.37 -1.65
C GLY A 96 -2.30 -3.66 -1.55
N ILE A 97 -2.96 -4.79 -1.31
CA ILE A 97 -2.32 -6.12 -1.25
C ILE A 97 -1.67 -6.44 -2.60
N SER A 98 -2.43 -6.38 -3.69
CA SER A 98 -1.91 -6.65 -5.04
C SER A 98 -0.79 -5.68 -5.45
N GLN A 99 -0.88 -4.42 -5.01
CA GLN A 99 0.16 -3.44 -5.26
C GLN A 99 1.45 -3.77 -4.51
N LEU A 100 1.35 -4.11 -3.22
CA LEU A 100 2.50 -4.49 -2.39
C LEU A 100 3.18 -5.77 -2.90
N GLU A 101 2.42 -6.78 -3.29
CA GLU A 101 2.94 -7.99 -3.94
C GLU A 101 3.73 -7.64 -5.21
N SER A 102 3.20 -6.73 -6.03
CA SER A 102 3.89 -6.26 -7.24
C SER A 102 5.18 -5.51 -6.91
N TYR A 103 5.20 -4.71 -5.84
CA TYR A 103 6.41 -4.04 -5.36
C TYR A 103 7.45 -5.04 -4.88
N MET A 104 7.09 -5.97 -3.99
CA MET A 104 8.02 -6.96 -3.43
C MET A 104 8.62 -7.85 -4.51
N ASN A 105 7.81 -8.28 -5.49
CA ASN A 105 8.28 -9.03 -6.66
C ASN A 105 9.20 -8.21 -7.58
N THR A 106 9.10 -6.89 -7.56
CA THR A 106 10.00 -6.00 -8.31
C THR A 106 11.29 -5.78 -7.54
N ILE A 107 11.21 -5.56 -6.22
CA ILE A 107 12.34 -5.39 -5.31
C ILE A 107 13.26 -6.61 -5.34
N SER A 108 12.68 -7.83 -5.33
CA SER A 108 13.44 -9.09 -5.35
C SER A 108 14.29 -9.31 -6.60
N LYS A 109 14.05 -8.55 -7.68
CA LYS A 109 14.86 -8.58 -8.92
C LYS A 109 16.20 -7.85 -8.76
N GLY A 110 16.36 -7.04 -7.71
CA GLY A 110 17.58 -6.28 -7.45
C GLY A 110 17.66 -5.00 -8.29
N ARG A 111 18.88 -4.51 -8.56
CA ARG A 111 19.10 -3.30 -9.34
C ARG A 111 18.69 -3.53 -10.80
N VAL A 112 18.07 -2.53 -11.42
CA VAL A 112 17.86 -2.56 -12.87
C VAL A 112 19.20 -2.68 -13.62
N VAL A 113 19.21 -3.50 -14.67
CA VAL A 113 20.38 -3.71 -15.55
C VAL A 113 20.41 -2.64 -16.64
N ASP A 114 19.24 -2.34 -17.19
CA ASP A 114 19.03 -1.34 -18.23
C ASP A 114 17.67 -0.65 -18.03
N TYR A 115 17.36 0.31 -18.89
CA TYR A 115 16.11 1.06 -18.82
C TYR A 115 14.88 0.14 -18.86
N SER A 116 14.89 -0.90 -19.69
CA SER A 116 13.76 -1.79 -19.96
C SER A 116 13.59 -2.93 -18.96
N SER A 117 14.58 -3.12 -18.08
CA SER A 117 14.54 -4.12 -17.01
C SER A 117 13.70 -3.65 -15.82
N SER A 118 13.05 -4.61 -15.15
CA SER A 118 12.29 -4.36 -13.93
C SER A 118 13.15 -4.63 -12.71
N GLY A 119 13.18 -3.70 -11.77
CA GLY A 119 13.97 -3.77 -10.55
C GLY A 119 13.95 -2.45 -9.80
N ILE A 120 14.86 -2.29 -8.85
CA ILE A 120 15.06 -1.04 -8.13
C ILE A 120 15.86 -0.08 -9.00
N PHE A 121 15.28 1.08 -9.24
CA PHE A 121 15.90 2.22 -9.93
C PHE A 121 15.94 3.42 -8.98
N ASP A 122 16.68 3.27 -7.89
CA ASP A 122 16.93 4.31 -6.89
C ASP A 122 18.40 4.26 -6.48
N GLU A 123 19.12 5.38 -6.67
CA GLU A 123 20.55 5.46 -6.39
C GLU A 123 20.87 5.52 -4.89
N ARG A 124 19.89 5.86 -4.04
CA ARG A 124 20.08 5.97 -2.58
C ARG A 124 20.13 4.61 -1.90
N VAL A 125 19.75 3.56 -2.62
CA VAL A 125 19.74 2.18 -2.11
C VAL A 125 20.91 1.41 -2.71
N LYS A 126 21.85 1.02 -1.85
CA LYS A 126 22.91 0.08 -2.18
C LYS A 126 22.35 -1.33 -2.22
N ILE A 127 22.51 -2.00 -3.36
CA ILE A 127 22.03 -3.36 -3.59
C ILE A 127 23.24 -4.26 -3.87
N VAL A 128 23.43 -5.29 -3.06
CA VAL A 128 24.57 -6.22 -3.21
C VAL A 128 24.03 -7.64 -3.31
N LYS A 129 24.55 -8.42 -4.26
CA LYS A 129 24.20 -9.84 -4.37
C LYS A 129 24.60 -10.59 -3.10
N SER A 130 23.74 -11.46 -2.61
CA SER A 130 23.94 -12.18 -1.36
C SER A 130 23.33 -13.57 -1.39
N ASN A 131 23.47 -14.30 -0.28
CA ASN A 131 22.61 -15.45 -0.01
C ASN A 131 21.12 -15.03 0.03
N PRO A 132 20.18 -15.96 -0.21
CA PRO A 132 18.76 -15.68 -0.15
C PRO A 132 18.36 -15.00 1.17
N ASN A 133 17.69 -13.86 1.03
CA ASN A 133 17.03 -13.11 2.09
C ASN A 133 15.52 -13.15 1.89
N LYS A 134 14.79 -12.72 2.92
CA LYS A 134 13.33 -12.69 2.91
C LYS A 134 12.81 -11.27 2.98
N LEU A 135 11.87 -10.96 2.09
CA LEU A 135 11.03 -9.78 2.14
C LEU A 135 9.69 -10.16 2.76
N LYS A 136 9.24 -9.41 3.75
CA LYS A 136 7.90 -9.52 4.32
C LYS A 136 7.13 -8.23 4.05
N GLY A 137 5.84 -8.33 3.77
CA GLY A 137 5.02 -7.18 3.46
C GLY A 137 3.78 -7.09 4.32
N PHE A 138 3.37 -5.86 4.63
CA PHE A 138 2.09 -5.56 5.25
C PHE A 138 1.40 -4.39 4.56
N VAL A 139 0.11 -4.52 4.30
CA VAL A 139 -0.74 -3.38 3.98
C VAL A 139 -1.30 -2.86 5.29
N ILE A 140 -1.15 -1.57 5.55
CA ILE A 140 -1.75 -0.87 6.68
C ILE A 140 -2.84 0.04 6.12
N LEU A 141 -4.09 -0.24 6.48
CA LEU A 141 -5.24 0.54 6.08
C LEU A 141 -5.78 1.30 7.30
N VAL A 142 -5.67 2.62 7.25
CA VAL A 142 -6.25 3.51 8.25
C VAL A 142 -7.60 4.02 7.74
N ILE A 143 -8.63 3.88 8.56
CA ILE A 143 -9.99 4.30 8.28
C ILE A 143 -10.38 5.33 9.34
N GLY A 144 -10.61 6.57 8.91
CA GLY A 144 -10.87 7.67 9.83
C GLY A 144 -9.66 7.96 10.73
N PHE A 145 -9.85 8.04 12.04
CA PHE A 145 -8.77 8.42 12.97
C PHE A 145 -8.28 7.25 13.82
N HIS A 146 -9.18 6.34 14.22
CA HIS A 146 -8.85 5.32 15.20
C HIS A 146 -8.91 3.89 14.67
N CYS A 147 -9.57 3.64 13.53
CA CYS A 147 -9.70 2.29 12.99
C CYS A 147 -8.51 1.96 12.08
N ILE A 148 -7.74 0.93 12.47
CA ILE A 148 -6.58 0.46 11.70
C ILE A 148 -6.74 -1.03 11.43
N LEU A 149 -6.73 -1.40 10.15
CA LEU A 149 -6.64 -2.76 9.68
C LEU A 149 -5.25 -3.02 9.10
N TRP A 150 -4.77 -4.25 9.22
CA TRP A 150 -3.56 -4.66 8.52
C TRP A 150 -3.70 -6.07 7.98
N LYS A 151 -3.06 -6.33 6.83
CA LYS A 151 -2.97 -7.67 6.23
C LYS A 151 -1.55 -7.96 5.78
N PRO A 152 -0.99 -9.14 6.11
CA PRO A 152 0.28 -9.57 5.55
C PRO A 152 0.09 -10.00 4.10
N VAL A 153 1.18 -9.97 3.33
CA VAL A 153 1.28 -10.63 2.02
C VAL A 153 2.33 -11.74 2.07
N ASP A 154 2.33 -12.61 1.07
CA ASP A 154 3.26 -13.73 1.00
C ASP A 154 4.73 -13.26 1.00
N GLU A 155 5.58 -14.03 1.67
CA GLU A 155 7.02 -13.75 1.72
C GLU A 155 7.63 -13.90 0.33
N VAL A 156 8.51 -12.97 -0.04
CA VAL A 156 9.26 -13.02 -1.30
C VAL A 156 10.74 -13.24 -1.00
N ILE A 157 11.34 -14.24 -1.65
CA ILE A 157 12.78 -14.50 -1.55
C ILE A 157 13.54 -13.54 -2.47
N SER A 158 14.63 -12.96 -1.97
CA SER A 158 15.53 -12.11 -2.74
C SER A 158 16.98 -12.52 -2.55
N ASN A 159 17.76 -12.57 -3.63
CA ASN A 159 19.20 -12.88 -3.58
C ASN A 159 20.06 -11.61 -3.41
N TYR A 160 19.53 -10.61 -2.72
CA TYR A 160 20.16 -9.32 -2.51
C TYR A 160 20.05 -8.84 -1.06
N THR A 161 21.06 -8.10 -0.61
CA THR A 161 20.98 -7.23 0.56
C THR A 161 20.75 -5.79 0.13
N TYR A 162 20.05 -5.04 0.98
CA TYR A 162 19.69 -3.65 0.74
C TYR A 162 20.21 -2.79 1.89
N ASN A 163 20.88 -1.69 1.55
CA ASN A 163 21.39 -0.73 2.52
C ASN A 163 21.20 0.69 1.97
N ILE A 164 21.21 1.70 2.85
CA ILE A 164 21.32 3.10 2.45
C ILE A 164 22.81 3.39 2.16
N ILE A 165 23.07 4.24 1.16
CA ILE A 165 24.42 4.76 0.86
C ILE A 165 24.80 5.85 1.86
#